data_AF-W6ZXK6-F1
#
_entry.id   AF-W6ZXK6-F1
#
_cell.length_a   1.000
_cell.length_b   1.000
_cell.length_c   1.000
_cell.angle_alpha   90.00
_cell.angle_beta   90.00
_cell.angle_gamma   90.00
#
_symmetry.space_group_name_H-M   'P 1'
#
loop_
_entity.id
_entity.type
_entity.pdbx_description
1 polymer ?
#
loop_
_entity_poly.entity_id
_entity_poly.type
_entity_poly.pdbx_seq_one_letter_code
_entity_poly.pdbx_strand_id
1 'polypeptide(L)'
;MGFELTKYLKHLWSLNQCPSNEEISSPEKFRLCQIQRQGKNITIEIPSNRGPETLTTNIMNKEDIRRRAVLLCKGLEAWMSNLNKSTSNPSRWKQTKCQLTDVGIPNGTRNEVKCPPNEQSEYWRDFTSNKKLYLWQEAHRTFQTCVDMMSIFIHIYSQYDRSRIERAREEGTSICQHLNSSLETWADKEVAKRIMNDWFLTDPGRGGQNYISMEDGKPLSENLSILLNKMSLLVSGVQCSRVDEENTNYTDICVYIDPKQCEMMGEHQDTGQDNKYQGLIEKVEKKETDERRKEEIRTQTRKFAEIAKKDEESLRAQEEGDGGSFHIYMIIPGIVFPLLGITAMIFLRKRNKSTRIQQHQSNISSRREDFSATPAPRGLISYRTNDKAD
;
A
#
# COMPACT_ATOMS: atom_id res chain seq x y z
N MET A 1 -22.41 -5.09 -10.78
CA MET A 1 -21.58 -5.41 -9.60
C MET A 1 -20.15 -5.15 -9.97
N GLY A 2 -19.44 -4.36 -9.15
CA GLY A 2 -18.05 -3.97 -9.37
C GLY A 2 -17.05 -5.12 -9.27
N PHE A 3 -15.79 -4.84 -9.62
CA PHE A 3 -14.69 -5.73 -9.27
C PHE A 3 -14.34 -5.56 -7.79
N GLU A 4 -14.26 -6.66 -7.05
CA GLU A 4 -13.87 -6.63 -5.64
C GLU A 4 -12.39 -6.94 -5.50
N LEU A 5 -11.57 -5.89 -5.28
CA LEU A 5 -10.13 -6.03 -5.11
C LEU A 5 -9.78 -6.95 -3.92
N THR A 6 -10.57 -6.96 -2.86
CA THR A 6 -10.42 -7.88 -1.72
C THR A 6 -10.47 -9.35 -2.15
N LYS A 7 -11.36 -9.72 -3.09
CA LYS A 7 -11.46 -11.09 -3.62
C LYS A 7 -10.22 -11.48 -4.43
N TYR A 8 -9.67 -10.55 -5.21
CA TYR A 8 -8.41 -10.77 -5.92
C TYR A 8 -7.25 -11.04 -4.96
N LEU A 9 -7.11 -10.23 -3.90
CA LEU A 9 -6.01 -10.41 -2.95
C LEU A 9 -6.15 -11.71 -2.15
N LYS A 10 -7.38 -12.12 -1.82
CA LYS A 10 -7.65 -13.45 -1.23
C LYS A 10 -7.32 -14.60 -2.19
N HIS A 11 -7.56 -14.41 -3.49
CA HIS A 11 -7.15 -15.38 -4.50
C HIS A 11 -5.63 -15.55 -4.49
N LEU A 12 -4.86 -14.46 -4.40
CA LEU A 12 -3.41 -14.54 -4.26
C LEU A 12 -2.99 -15.34 -3.02
N TRP A 13 -3.69 -15.19 -1.88
CA TRP A 13 -3.42 -16.01 -0.70
C TRP A 13 -3.65 -17.50 -0.97
N SER A 14 -4.67 -17.87 -1.74
CA SER A 14 -4.95 -19.27 -2.05
C SER A 14 -3.89 -19.93 -2.95
N LEU A 15 -3.16 -19.13 -3.73
CA LEU A 15 -2.05 -19.61 -4.56
C LEU A 15 -0.75 -19.80 -3.76
N ASN A 16 -0.61 -19.05 -2.66
CA ASN A 16 0.61 -18.95 -1.89
C ASN A 16 0.83 -20.20 -1.03
N GLN A 17 1.97 -20.88 -1.21
CA GLN A 17 2.31 -22.11 -0.49
C GLN A 17 3.09 -21.79 0.79
N CYS A 18 2.36 -21.49 1.87
CA CYS A 18 3.03 -21.21 3.14
C CYS A 18 3.52 -22.49 3.84
N PRO A 19 4.81 -22.61 4.14
CA PRO A 19 5.33 -23.75 4.91
C PRO A 19 4.62 -23.82 6.26
N SER A 20 4.15 -25.00 6.67
CA SER A 20 3.40 -25.18 7.93
C SER A 20 4.20 -24.80 9.18
N ASN A 21 5.53 -24.86 9.09
CA ASN A 21 6.44 -24.80 10.25
C ASN A 21 7.14 -23.44 10.41
N GLU A 22 6.89 -22.47 9.52
CA GLU A 22 7.49 -21.14 9.71
C GLU A 22 6.85 -20.49 10.93
N GLU A 23 7.56 -20.42 12.05
CA GLU A 23 7.06 -19.73 13.24
C GLU A 23 6.75 -18.26 12.92
N ILE A 24 5.68 -17.73 13.50
CA ILE A 24 5.39 -16.29 13.52
C ILE A 24 6.34 -15.61 14.52
N SER A 25 7.63 -15.93 14.47
CA SER A 25 8.60 -15.50 15.46
C SER A 25 9.11 -14.08 15.22
N SER A 26 8.80 -13.47 14.07
CA SER A 26 8.88 -12.01 13.90
C SER A 26 7.87 -11.50 12.86
N PRO A 27 6.87 -10.68 13.26
CA PRO A 27 5.94 -10.03 12.33
C PRO A 27 6.60 -8.94 11.46
N GLU A 28 7.90 -8.70 11.65
CA GLU A 28 8.66 -7.69 10.90
C GLU A 28 9.05 -8.15 9.50
N LYS A 29 9.08 -9.48 9.23
CA LYS A 29 9.53 -9.98 7.92
C LYS A 29 8.53 -9.61 6.83
N PHE A 30 8.97 -8.98 5.76
CA PHE A 30 8.11 -8.59 4.65
C PHE A 30 7.71 -9.78 3.75
N ARG A 31 6.84 -10.70 4.24
CA ARG A 31 6.34 -11.91 3.54
C ARG A 31 4.81 -12.05 3.54
N LEU A 32 4.17 -12.42 2.43
CA LEU A 32 2.72 -12.61 2.30
C LEU A 32 2.16 -13.67 3.28
N CYS A 33 2.93 -14.74 3.51
CA CYS A 33 2.52 -15.82 4.42
C CYS A 33 2.17 -15.37 5.84
N GLN A 34 2.83 -14.32 6.32
CA GLN A 34 2.56 -13.78 7.65
C GLN A 34 1.20 -13.08 7.73
N ILE A 35 0.74 -12.53 6.62
CA ILE A 35 -0.57 -11.87 6.52
C ILE A 35 -1.67 -12.91 6.32
N GLN A 36 -1.45 -13.92 5.47
CA GLN A 36 -2.46 -14.93 5.13
C GLN A 36 -2.95 -15.73 6.34
N ARG A 37 -2.04 -16.10 7.26
CA ARG A 37 -2.38 -16.93 8.41
C ARG A 37 -3.38 -16.19 9.31
N GLN A 38 -4.58 -16.73 9.40
CA GLN A 38 -5.57 -16.22 10.35
C GLN A 38 -5.03 -16.46 11.75
N GLY A 39 -4.60 -15.40 12.42
CA GLY A 39 -4.17 -15.49 13.80
C GLY A 39 -5.34 -16.02 14.63
N LYS A 40 -5.17 -17.16 15.30
CA LYS A 40 -6.07 -17.55 16.40
C LYS A 40 -6.06 -16.50 17.51
N ASN A 41 -4.97 -15.73 17.60
CA ASN A 41 -4.81 -14.66 18.56
C ASN A 41 -5.29 -13.33 17.97
N ILE A 42 -6.33 -12.77 18.59
CA ILE A 42 -6.95 -11.49 18.24
C ILE A 42 -6.05 -10.27 18.51
N THR A 43 -4.91 -10.43 19.18
CA THR A 43 -4.08 -9.30 19.60
C THR A 43 -2.88 -9.03 18.70
N ILE A 44 -2.63 -9.85 17.67
CA ILE A 44 -1.45 -9.66 16.81
C ILE A 44 -1.67 -8.47 15.86
N GLU A 45 -1.05 -7.34 16.23
CA GLU A 45 -0.95 -6.14 15.41
C GLU A 45 -0.01 -6.39 14.22
N ILE A 46 -0.40 -5.90 13.04
CA ILE A 46 0.45 -5.94 11.86
C ILE A 46 1.36 -4.71 11.89
N PRO A 47 2.70 -4.85 11.88
CA PRO A 47 3.60 -3.72 12.02
C PRO A 47 3.38 -2.66 10.94
N SER A 48 3.18 -1.41 11.37
CA SER A 48 3.00 -0.28 10.45
C SER A 48 4.28 0.04 9.66
N ASN A 49 5.46 -0.27 10.20
CA ASN A 49 6.74 -0.08 9.52
C ASN A 49 7.09 -1.22 8.53
N ARG A 50 6.16 -2.13 8.23
CA ARG A 50 6.34 -3.21 7.25
C ARG A 50 6.47 -2.66 5.82
N GLY A 51 7.37 -3.24 5.04
CA GLY A 51 7.66 -2.82 3.66
C GLY A 51 9.05 -3.26 3.20
N PRO A 52 9.39 -3.09 1.91
CA PRO A 52 10.73 -3.37 1.40
C PRO A 52 11.78 -2.52 2.12
N GLU A 53 12.99 -3.06 2.26
CA GLU A 53 14.12 -2.31 2.82
C GLU A 53 14.53 -1.21 1.86
N THR A 54 14.67 0.02 2.35
CA THR A 54 15.09 1.15 1.53
C THR A 54 16.61 1.26 1.51
N LEU A 55 17.20 1.32 0.32
CA LEU A 55 18.60 1.67 0.16
C LEU A 55 18.82 3.14 0.54
N THR A 56 20.01 3.48 1.03
CA THR A 56 20.38 4.87 1.39
C THR A 56 20.30 5.84 0.21
N THR A 57 20.34 5.33 -1.02
CA THR A 57 20.24 6.09 -2.26
C THR A 57 18.80 6.33 -2.72
N ASN A 58 17.80 5.75 -2.05
CA ASN A 58 16.40 5.93 -2.45
C ASN A 58 15.92 7.36 -2.22
N ILE A 59 15.16 7.87 -3.19
CA ILE A 59 14.56 9.20 -3.12
C ILE A 59 13.49 9.27 -2.02
N MET A 60 12.81 8.16 -1.76
CA MET A 60 11.76 8.06 -0.74
C MET A 60 12.16 7.12 0.39
N ASN A 61 11.87 7.56 1.61
CA ASN A 61 11.99 6.70 2.79
C ASN A 61 10.82 5.71 2.87
N LYS A 62 10.92 4.75 3.79
CA LYS A 62 9.93 3.68 3.97
C LYS A 62 8.54 4.19 4.33
N GLU A 63 8.46 5.25 5.15
CA GLU A 63 7.18 5.83 5.58
C GLU A 63 6.44 6.51 4.42
N ASP A 64 7.17 7.23 3.56
CA ASP A 64 6.62 7.88 2.37
C ASP A 64 6.08 6.87 1.36
N ILE A 65 6.82 5.77 1.15
CA ILE A 65 6.38 4.64 0.31
C ILE A 65 5.07 4.07 0.85
N ARG A 66 5.00 3.79 2.17
CA ARG A 66 3.78 3.25 2.78
C ARG A 66 2.60 4.20 2.66
N ARG A 67 2.77 5.49 2.96
CA ARG A 67 1.69 6.49 2.86
C ARG A 67 1.10 6.52 1.45
N ARG A 68 1.96 6.51 0.43
CA ARG A 68 1.56 6.46 -0.98
C ARG A 68 0.87 5.15 -1.34
N ALA A 69 1.40 4.02 -0.87
CA ALA A 69 0.78 2.71 -1.06
C ALA A 69 -0.63 2.63 -0.46
N VAL A 70 -0.84 3.18 0.73
CA VAL A 70 -2.17 3.29 1.37
C VAL A 70 -3.15 4.07 0.49
N LEU A 71 -2.72 5.23 -0.02
CA LEU A 71 -3.56 6.05 -0.91
C LEU A 71 -3.90 5.31 -2.22
N LEU A 72 -2.91 4.65 -2.84
CA LEU A 72 -3.14 3.84 -4.04
C LEU A 72 -4.14 2.72 -3.79
N CYS A 73 -4.01 1.99 -2.68
CA CYS A 73 -4.93 0.89 -2.36
C CYS A 73 -6.37 1.36 -2.23
N LYS A 74 -6.61 2.50 -1.56
CA LYS A 74 -7.94 3.10 -1.46
C LYS A 74 -8.46 3.56 -2.83
N GLY A 75 -7.61 4.23 -3.62
CA GLY A 75 -7.96 4.68 -4.97
C GLY A 75 -8.29 3.52 -5.91
N LEU A 76 -7.52 2.44 -5.85
CA LEU A 76 -7.73 1.22 -6.63
C LEU A 76 -9.00 0.50 -6.22
N GLU A 77 -9.29 0.35 -4.92
CA GLU A 77 -10.54 -0.25 -4.45
C GLU A 77 -11.75 0.54 -4.94
N ALA A 78 -11.73 1.87 -4.80
CA ALA A 78 -12.80 2.76 -5.25
C ALA A 78 -12.98 2.78 -6.78
N TRP A 79 -11.90 2.70 -7.56
CA TRP A 79 -11.99 2.62 -9.02
C TRP A 79 -12.49 1.24 -9.47
N MET A 80 -11.91 0.17 -8.94
CA MET A 80 -12.27 -1.19 -9.32
C MET A 80 -13.71 -1.56 -8.93
N SER A 81 -14.22 -1.02 -7.80
CA SER A 81 -15.62 -1.17 -7.38
C SER A 81 -16.63 -0.58 -8.37
N ASN A 82 -16.16 0.28 -9.28
CA ASN A 82 -16.95 0.97 -10.31
C ASN A 82 -16.72 0.38 -11.72
N LEU A 83 -15.97 -0.70 -11.87
CA LEU A 83 -15.83 -1.42 -13.15
C LEU A 83 -17.08 -2.25 -13.45
N ASN A 84 -17.41 -2.42 -14.73
CA ASN A 84 -18.47 -3.32 -15.17
C ASN A 84 -17.87 -4.53 -15.87
N LYS A 85 -18.52 -5.69 -15.78
CA LYS A 85 -18.19 -6.80 -16.68
C LYS A 85 -18.49 -6.38 -18.12
N SER A 86 -17.60 -6.73 -19.03
CA SER A 86 -17.81 -6.53 -20.46
C SER A 86 -19.01 -7.35 -20.93
N THR A 87 -19.84 -6.76 -21.79
CA THR A 87 -20.99 -7.43 -22.40
C THR A 87 -20.59 -8.42 -23.48
N SER A 88 -19.44 -8.20 -24.13
CA SER A 88 -18.92 -9.08 -25.18
C SER A 88 -18.13 -10.25 -24.61
N ASN A 89 -17.45 -10.04 -23.47
CA ASN A 89 -16.72 -11.10 -22.78
C ASN A 89 -16.84 -10.95 -21.25
N PRO A 90 -17.69 -11.76 -20.57
CA PRO A 90 -17.89 -11.66 -19.13
C PRO A 90 -16.64 -11.90 -18.25
N SER A 91 -15.54 -12.40 -18.81
CA SER A 91 -14.25 -12.53 -18.11
C SER A 91 -13.43 -11.24 -18.13
N ARG A 92 -13.82 -10.25 -18.95
CA ARG A 92 -13.15 -8.95 -19.03
C ARG A 92 -13.93 -7.86 -18.31
N TRP A 93 -13.20 -6.86 -17.85
CA TRP A 93 -13.70 -5.71 -17.14
C TRP A 93 -13.61 -4.46 -18.00
N LYS A 94 -14.69 -3.71 -18.04
CA LYS A 94 -14.83 -2.47 -18.78
C LYS A 94 -14.86 -1.31 -17.81
N GLN A 95 -14.03 -0.31 -18.09
CA GLN A 95 -14.10 0.97 -17.38
C GLN A 95 -15.43 1.66 -17.67
N THR A 96 -16.07 2.17 -16.63
CA THR A 96 -17.31 2.94 -16.74
C THR A 96 -17.00 4.43 -16.93
N LYS A 97 -17.92 5.32 -16.53
CA LYS A 97 -17.63 6.77 -16.47
C LYS A 97 -16.63 7.11 -15.37
N CYS A 98 -16.42 6.21 -14.40
CA CYS A 98 -15.46 6.39 -13.33
C CYS A 98 -14.04 6.15 -13.85
N GLN A 99 -13.27 7.22 -14.03
CA GLN A 99 -11.85 7.10 -14.32
C GLN A 99 -11.05 7.07 -13.01
N LEU A 100 -9.85 6.51 -13.06
CA LEU A 100 -8.96 6.48 -11.91
C LEU A 100 -8.59 7.90 -11.40
N THR A 101 -8.65 8.92 -12.26
CA THR A 101 -8.47 10.32 -11.86
C THR A 101 -9.66 10.94 -11.13
N ASP A 102 -10.84 10.34 -11.25
CA ASP A 102 -12.10 10.84 -10.67
C ASP A 102 -12.32 10.31 -9.24
N VAL A 103 -11.48 9.40 -8.74
CA VAL A 103 -11.60 8.85 -7.37
C VAL A 103 -11.09 9.80 -6.26
N GLY A 104 -10.50 10.94 -6.63
CA GLY A 104 -9.99 11.93 -5.68
C GLY A 104 -8.56 11.66 -5.16
N ILE A 105 -7.93 10.55 -5.54
CA ILE A 105 -6.56 10.26 -5.13
C ILE A 105 -5.55 10.83 -6.15
N PRO A 106 -4.42 11.42 -5.72
CA PRO A 106 -3.99 11.60 -4.33
C PRO A 106 -4.32 12.99 -3.72
N ASN A 107 -4.73 13.98 -4.53
CA ASN A 107 -4.85 15.40 -4.11
C ASN A 107 -6.24 16.02 -4.40
N GLY A 108 -7.31 15.23 -4.49
CA GLY A 108 -8.61 15.73 -4.94
C GLY A 108 -9.80 15.23 -4.13
N THR A 109 -10.96 15.78 -4.44
CA THR A 109 -12.24 15.22 -3.99
C THR A 109 -12.71 14.21 -5.03
N ARG A 110 -13.29 13.11 -4.55
CA ARG A 110 -13.94 12.13 -5.40
C ARG A 110 -15.08 12.81 -6.19
N ASN A 111 -15.12 12.57 -7.49
CA ASN A 111 -16.27 12.95 -8.31
C ASN A 111 -17.37 11.91 -8.11
N GLU A 112 -18.23 12.11 -7.10
CA GLU A 112 -19.26 11.14 -6.72
C GLU A 112 -20.31 10.88 -7.83
N VAL A 113 -20.46 11.82 -8.77
CA VAL A 113 -21.36 11.64 -9.92
C VAL A 113 -20.79 10.62 -10.91
N LYS A 114 -19.48 10.67 -11.17
CA LYS A 114 -18.82 9.73 -12.10
C LYS A 114 -18.38 8.43 -11.42
N CYS A 115 -17.96 8.54 -10.16
CA CYS A 115 -17.44 7.47 -9.32
C CYS A 115 -18.27 7.43 -8.03
N PRO A 116 -19.51 6.93 -8.04
CA PRO A 116 -20.28 6.80 -6.80
C PRO A 116 -19.60 5.82 -5.83
N PRO A 117 -19.66 6.07 -4.51
CA PRO A 117 -19.17 5.12 -3.51
C PRO A 117 -19.97 3.82 -3.55
N ASN A 118 -19.27 2.68 -3.47
CA ASN A 118 -19.89 1.37 -3.40
C ASN A 118 -19.63 0.73 -2.02
N GLU A 119 -20.59 0.90 -1.10
CA GLU A 119 -20.49 0.40 0.29
C GLU A 119 -20.31 -1.12 0.39
N GLN A 120 -20.73 -1.88 -0.63
CA GLN A 120 -20.60 -3.33 -0.65
C GLN A 120 -19.22 -3.82 -1.10
N SER A 121 -18.38 -2.94 -1.65
CA SER A 121 -17.10 -3.32 -2.25
C SER A 121 -15.92 -2.43 -1.83
N GLU A 122 -16.18 -1.30 -1.16
CA GLU A 122 -15.16 -0.36 -0.69
C GLU A 122 -14.98 -0.45 0.84
N TYR A 123 -14.19 -1.44 1.27
CA TYR A 123 -14.00 -1.76 2.67
C TYR A 123 -12.93 -0.89 3.36
N TRP A 124 -12.06 -0.24 2.58
CA TRP A 124 -10.87 0.45 3.10
C TRP A 124 -11.01 1.97 3.16
N ARG A 125 -12.23 2.51 2.98
CA ARG A 125 -12.51 3.96 3.01
C ARG A 125 -11.97 4.63 4.28
N ASP A 126 -12.14 3.98 5.42
CA ASP A 126 -11.76 4.52 6.74
C ASP A 126 -10.37 4.06 7.21
N PHE A 127 -9.54 3.57 6.28
CA PHE A 127 -8.20 3.12 6.59
C PHE A 127 -7.22 4.27 6.31
N THR A 128 -6.33 4.51 7.26
CA THR A 128 -5.30 5.56 7.20
C THR A 128 -3.92 4.93 7.38
N SER A 129 -2.85 5.68 7.11
CA SER A 129 -1.47 5.18 7.27
C SER A 129 -1.13 4.79 8.72
N ASN A 130 -1.79 5.43 9.69
CA ASN A 130 -1.54 5.27 11.12
C ASN A 130 -2.50 4.28 11.78
N LYS A 131 -3.55 3.83 11.07
CA LYS A 131 -4.53 2.90 11.60
C LYS A 131 -3.85 1.58 11.96
N LYS A 132 -4.05 1.14 13.20
CA LYS A 132 -3.58 -0.17 13.66
C LYS A 132 -4.35 -1.26 12.93
N LEU A 133 -3.61 -2.16 12.31
CA LEU A 133 -4.16 -3.30 11.58
C LEU A 133 -3.89 -4.58 12.39
N TYR A 134 -4.74 -5.59 12.23
CA TYR A 134 -4.71 -6.79 13.05
C TYR A 134 -4.90 -8.04 12.18
N LEU A 135 -4.14 -9.10 12.45
CA LEU A 135 -4.15 -10.32 11.62
C LEU A 135 -5.47 -11.10 11.69
N TRP A 136 -6.27 -10.94 12.74
CA TRP A 136 -7.55 -11.65 12.85
C TRP A 136 -8.65 -11.06 11.95
N GLN A 137 -8.53 -9.77 11.57
CA GLN A 137 -9.51 -9.10 10.73
C GLN A 137 -9.17 -9.28 9.24
N GLU A 138 -10.08 -9.87 8.47
CA GLU A 138 -9.87 -10.10 7.03
C GLU A 138 -9.69 -8.80 6.24
N ALA A 139 -10.47 -7.76 6.53
CA ALA A 139 -10.33 -6.45 5.88
C ALA A 139 -8.94 -5.83 6.13
N HIS A 140 -8.39 -5.97 7.35
CA HIS A 140 -7.05 -5.51 7.69
C HIS A 140 -5.96 -6.25 6.91
N ARG A 141 -6.11 -7.58 6.78
CA ARG A 141 -5.17 -8.42 6.03
C ARG A 141 -5.20 -8.13 4.53
N THR A 142 -6.39 -8.02 3.93
CA THR A 142 -6.53 -7.71 2.49
C THR A 142 -5.97 -6.32 2.20
N PHE A 143 -6.27 -5.33 3.04
CA PHE A 143 -5.68 -4.00 2.91
C PHE A 143 -4.15 -4.03 3.03
N GLN A 144 -3.59 -4.68 4.05
CA GLN A 144 -2.13 -4.75 4.19
C GLN A 144 -1.49 -5.51 3.03
N THR A 145 -2.15 -6.53 2.47
CA THR A 145 -1.67 -7.23 1.27
C THR A 145 -1.55 -6.27 0.09
N CYS A 146 -2.55 -5.41 -0.12
CA CYS A 146 -2.48 -4.37 -1.14
C CYS A 146 -1.33 -3.40 -0.85
N VAL A 147 -1.20 -2.93 0.39
CA VAL A 147 -0.16 -1.96 0.79
C VAL A 147 1.23 -2.54 0.56
N ASP A 148 1.47 -3.81 0.91
CA ASP A 148 2.72 -4.51 0.65
C ASP A 148 3.03 -4.54 -0.86
N MET A 149 2.07 -4.98 -1.68
CA MET A 149 2.22 -5.08 -3.13
C MET A 149 2.52 -3.72 -3.77
N MET A 150 1.75 -2.69 -3.43
CA MET A 150 1.98 -1.32 -3.93
C MET A 150 3.30 -0.74 -3.42
N SER A 151 3.72 -1.07 -2.20
CA SER A 151 5.02 -0.64 -1.67
C SER A 151 6.18 -1.22 -2.47
N ILE A 152 6.08 -2.47 -2.96
CA ILE A 152 7.08 -3.06 -3.87
C ILE A 152 7.16 -2.26 -5.15
N PHE A 153 6.00 -1.96 -5.77
CA PHE A 153 5.95 -1.22 -7.04
C PHE A 153 6.55 0.17 -6.90
N ILE A 154 6.08 0.93 -5.90
CA ILE A 154 6.60 2.27 -5.61
C ILE A 154 8.08 2.23 -5.29
N HIS A 155 8.52 1.27 -4.48
CA HIS A 155 9.93 1.14 -4.10
C HIS A 155 10.80 0.97 -5.34
N ILE A 156 10.49 0.02 -6.22
CA ILE A 156 11.26 -0.23 -7.44
C ILE A 156 11.26 1.00 -8.35
N TYR A 157 10.10 1.61 -8.61
CA TYR A 157 10.02 2.80 -9.46
C TYR A 157 10.77 4.01 -8.88
N SER A 158 10.81 4.14 -7.56
CA SER A 158 11.53 5.22 -6.88
C SER A 158 13.05 5.09 -6.94
N GLN A 159 13.56 3.92 -7.33
CA GLN A 159 14.99 3.71 -7.54
C GLN A 159 15.48 4.26 -8.88
N TYR A 160 14.58 4.67 -9.78
CA TYR A 160 14.93 5.22 -11.09
C TYR A 160 14.88 6.75 -11.04
N ASP A 161 16.07 7.36 -10.97
CA ASP A 161 16.26 8.78 -11.25
C ASP A 161 16.50 9.00 -12.75
N ARG A 162 16.64 10.27 -13.17
CA ARG A 162 16.87 10.60 -14.58
C ARG A 162 18.12 9.92 -15.12
N SER A 163 19.20 9.89 -14.34
CA SER A 163 20.46 9.29 -14.76
C SER A 163 20.35 7.78 -15.03
N ARG A 164 19.60 7.06 -14.19
CA ARG A 164 19.31 5.64 -14.36
C ARG A 164 18.40 5.39 -15.54
N ILE A 165 17.44 6.26 -15.81
CA ILE A 165 16.57 6.18 -17.00
C ILE A 165 17.37 6.40 -18.28
N GLU A 166 18.25 7.41 -18.34
CA GLU A 166 19.08 7.60 -19.54
C GLU A 166 19.96 6.39 -19.81
N ARG A 167 20.63 5.86 -18.76
CA ARG A 167 21.41 4.63 -18.91
C ARG A 167 20.54 3.46 -19.37
N ALA A 168 19.33 3.36 -18.83
CA ALA A 168 18.36 2.36 -19.22
C ALA A 168 17.86 2.49 -20.66
N ARG A 169 17.84 3.70 -21.24
CA ARG A 169 17.55 3.87 -22.67
C ARG A 169 18.66 3.26 -23.53
N GLU A 170 19.92 3.40 -23.11
CA GLU A 170 21.10 2.86 -23.80
C GLU A 170 21.28 1.35 -23.60
N GLU A 171 21.15 0.87 -22.36
CA GLU A 171 21.49 -0.50 -21.95
C GLU A 171 20.26 -1.42 -21.83
N GLY A 172 19.06 -0.85 -21.87
CA GLY A 172 17.82 -1.52 -21.47
C GLY A 172 17.55 -1.39 -19.96
N THR A 173 16.30 -1.59 -19.57
CA THR A 173 15.90 -1.72 -18.15
C THR A 173 15.77 -3.18 -17.73
N SER A 174 15.71 -3.41 -16.42
CA SER A 174 15.33 -4.69 -15.81
C SER A 174 14.18 -4.53 -14.81
N ILE A 175 13.29 -3.54 -15.02
CA ILE A 175 12.22 -3.19 -14.07
C ILE A 175 11.26 -4.36 -13.88
N CYS A 176 10.77 -4.96 -14.97
CA CYS A 176 9.88 -6.11 -14.96
C CYS A 176 10.51 -7.31 -14.23
N GLN A 177 11.80 -7.57 -14.45
CA GLN A 177 12.52 -8.63 -13.74
C GLN A 177 12.62 -8.32 -12.24
N HIS A 178 12.96 -7.08 -11.88
CA HIS A 178 13.07 -6.66 -10.48
C HIS A 178 11.72 -6.72 -9.75
N LEU A 179 10.63 -6.39 -10.45
CA LEU A 179 9.26 -6.55 -9.95
C LEU A 179 8.98 -8.02 -9.65
N ASN A 180 9.22 -8.91 -10.61
CA ASN A 180 9.01 -10.34 -10.41
C ASN A 180 9.84 -10.87 -9.24
N SER A 181 11.16 -10.66 -9.22
CA SER A 181 12.04 -11.14 -8.14
C SER A 181 11.65 -10.61 -6.76
N SER A 182 11.20 -9.35 -6.67
CA SER A 182 10.73 -8.77 -5.40
C SER A 182 9.40 -9.37 -4.95
N LEU A 183 8.49 -9.65 -5.88
CA LEU A 183 7.23 -10.33 -5.60
C LEU A 183 7.45 -11.80 -5.20
N GLU A 184 8.39 -12.50 -5.83
CA GLU A 184 8.78 -13.88 -5.45
C GLU A 184 9.36 -13.91 -4.04
N THR A 185 10.18 -12.91 -3.71
CA THR A 185 10.72 -12.77 -2.35
C THR A 185 9.62 -12.42 -1.35
N TRP A 186 8.63 -11.62 -1.73
CA TRP A 186 7.53 -11.28 -0.81
C TRP A 186 6.55 -12.44 -0.61
N ALA A 187 6.18 -13.17 -1.66
CA ALA A 187 5.22 -14.27 -1.58
C ALA A 187 5.91 -15.59 -1.95
N ASP A 188 5.73 -16.01 -3.20
CA ASP A 188 6.39 -17.13 -3.86
C ASP A 188 6.32 -16.93 -5.40
N LYS A 189 6.85 -17.90 -6.14
CA LYS A 189 6.89 -17.88 -7.61
C LYS A 189 5.50 -17.85 -8.26
N GLU A 190 4.52 -18.56 -7.72
CA GLU A 190 3.20 -18.65 -8.31
C GLU A 190 2.40 -17.35 -8.12
N VAL A 191 2.47 -16.75 -6.93
CA VAL A 191 1.86 -15.45 -6.65
C VAL A 191 2.51 -14.35 -7.47
N ALA A 192 3.86 -14.33 -7.55
CA ALA A 192 4.57 -13.36 -8.37
C ALA A 192 4.16 -13.44 -9.84
N LYS A 193 4.18 -14.66 -10.42
CA LYS A 193 3.71 -14.92 -11.78
C LYS A 193 2.27 -14.47 -11.98
N ARG A 194 1.37 -14.72 -11.02
CA ARG A 194 -0.02 -14.29 -11.09
C ARG A 194 -0.15 -12.77 -11.15
N ILE A 195 0.59 -12.06 -10.29
CA ILE A 195 0.59 -10.59 -10.28
C ILE A 195 1.17 -10.05 -11.59
N MET A 196 2.28 -10.61 -12.08
CA MET A 196 2.88 -10.20 -13.34
C MET A 196 1.89 -10.34 -14.52
N ASN A 197 1.22 -11.48 -14.62
CA ASN A 197 0.23 -11.75 -15.67
C ASN A 197 -0.99 -10.82 -15.60
N ASP A 198 -1.52 -10.59 -14.40
CA ASP A 198 -2.75 -9.80 -14.23
C ASP A 198 -2.49 -8.29 -14.33
N TRP A 199 -1.30 -7.81 -13.98
CA TRP A 199 -1.02 -6.38 -13.88
C TRP A 199 -0.17 -5.80 -15.01
N PHE A 200 0.78 -6.55 -15.57
CA PHE A 200 1.84 -5.97 -16.39
C PHE A 200 1.95 -6.54 -17.81
N LEU A 201 1.35 -7.70 -18.09
CA LEU A 201 1.35 -8.30 -19.43
C LEU A 201 0.16 -7.83 -20.27
N THR A 202 0.43 -7.48 -21.53
CA THR A 202 -0.62 -7.11 -22.51
C THR A 202 -1.27 -8.33 -23.16
N ASP A 203 -0.50 -9.39 -23.37
CA ASP A 203 -1.00 -10.70 -23.76
C ASP A 203 -0.47 -11.74 -22.76
N PRO A 204 -1.28 -12.21 -21.80
CA PRO A 204 -0.87 -13.25 -20.84
C PRO A 204 -0.58 -14.60 -21.53
N GLY A 205 -0.79 -14.71 -22.84
CA GLY A 205 -0.72 -15.92 -23.62
C GLY A 205 -2.12 -16.53 -23.84
N ARG A 206 -2.29 -17.20 -24.98
CA ARG A 206 -3.50 -17.94 -25.35
C ARG A 206 -3.72 -19.14 -24.40
N GLY A 207 -4.30 -18.91 -23.23
CA GLY A 207 -4.67 -19.98 -22.31
C GLY A 207 -4.60 -19.64 -20.81
N GLY A 208 -3.98 -18.52 -20.44
CA GLY A 208 -3.94 -18.09 -19.03
C GLY A 208 -5.31 -17.60 -18.54
N GLN A 209 -5.86 -18.23 -17.51
CA GLN A 209 -7.02 -17.68 -16.78
C GLN A 209 -6.56 -16.50 -15.90
N ASN A 210 -6.39 -15.33 -16.51
CA ASN A 210 -6.18 -14.09 -15.78
C ASN A 210 -7.35 -13.81 -14.83
N TYR A 211 -7.05 -13.29 -13.64
CA TYR A 211 -8.11 -12.95 -12.67
C TYR A 211 -8.85 -11.70 -13.11
N ILE A 212 -8.08 -10.76 -13.67
CA ILE A 212 -8.53 -9.46 -14.12
C ILE A 212 -7.91 -9.21 -15.49
N SER A 213 -8.74 -8.75 -16.42
CA SER A 213 -8.32 -8.37 -17.76
C SER A 213 -9.25 -7.27 -18.22
N MET A 214 -8.69 -6.20 -18.75
CA MET A 214 -9.47 -5.07 -19.24
C MET A 214 -10.05 -5.37 -20.63
N GLU A 215 -11.21 -4.81 -20.95
CA GLU A 215 -11.88 -5.01 -22.23
C GLU A 215 -11.02 -4.57 -23.41
N ASP A 216 -10.27 -3.47 -23.24
CA ASP A 216 -9.35 -2.88 -24.21
C ASP A 216 -8.03 -3.65 -24.37
N GLY A 217 -7.80 -4.70 -23.57
CA GLY A 217 -6.58 -5.52 -23.60
C GLY A 217 -5.36 -4.84 -22.99
N LYS A 218 -5.51 -3.65 -22.40
CA LYS A 218 -4.41 -2.92 -21.78
C LYS A 218 -4.07 -3.51 -20.40
N PRO A 219 -2.78 -3.55 -20.00
CA PRO A 219 -2.40 -4.00 -18.68
C PRO A 219 -2.89 -3.01 -17.60
N LEU A 220 -3.16 -3.52 -16.38
CA LEU A 220 -3.57 -2.65 -15.28
C LEU A 220 -2.50 -1.62 -14.89
N SER A 221 -1.22 -1.94 -15.12
CA SER A 221 -0.10 -1.04 -14.88
C SER A 221 -0.20 0.26 -15.67
N GLU A 222 -0.81 0.24 -16.87
CA GLU A 222 -1.06 1.45 -17.65
C GLU A 222 -2.04 2.37 -16.91
N ASN A 223 -3.13 1.83 -16.38
CA ASN A 223 -4.07 2.61 -15.57
C ASN A 223 -3.41 3.12 -14.29
N LEU A 224 -2.65 2.25 -13.60
CA LEU A 224 -1.92 2.61 -12.38
C LEU A 224 -0.91 3.75 -12.63
N SER A 225 -0.32 3.82 -13.83
CA SER A 225 0.61 4.88 -14.21
C SER A 225 0.05 6.29 -14.05
N ILE A 226 -1.26 6.45 -14.28
CA ILE A 226 -1.95 7.73 -14.12
C ILE A 226 -1.88 8.22 -12.66
N LEU A 227 -2.07 7.32 -11.69
CA LEU A 227 -1.96 7.69 -10.27
C LEU A 227 -0.51 7.89 -9.83
N LEU A 228 0.38 7.01 -10.26
CA LEU A 228 1.80 7.06 -9.89
C LEU A 228 2.49 8.31 -10.45
N ASN A 229 2.11 8.76 -11.64
CA ASN A 229 2.57 10.03 -12.20
C ASN A 229 2.07 11.24 -11.40
N LYS A 230 0.79 11.25 -10.96
CA LYS A 230 0.26 12.28 -10.05
C LYS A 230 0.95 12.32 -8.69
N MET A 231 1.64 11.23 -8.34
CA MET A 231 2.50 11.09 -7.18
C MET A 231 3.96 11.51 -7.49
N SER A 232 4.24 12.10 -8.65
CA SER A 232 5.56 12.59 -9.07
C SER A 232 6.66 11.52 -9.11
N LEU A 233 6.31 10.24 -9.32
CA LEU A 233 7.29 9.18 -9.64
C LEU A 233 7.80 9.34 -11.08
N LEU A 234 9.09 9.06 -11.31
CA LEU A 234 9.69 9.21 -12.65
C LEU A 234 9.20 8.10 -13.55
N VAL A 235 9.40 6.87 -13.09
CA VAL A 235 8.72 5.71 -13.64
C VAL A 235 7.35 5.65 -13.00
N SER A 236 6.31 5.81 -13.80
CA SER A 236 4.93 5.72 -13.37
C SER A 236 4.33 4.35 -13.67
N GLY A 237 4.90 3.57 -14.60
CA GLY A 237 4.47 2.20 -14.86
C GLY A 237 5.41 1.50 -15.82
N VAL A 238 5.18 0.21 -16.04
CA VAL A 238 5.86 -0.58 -17.06
C VAL A 238 4.91 -1.57 -17.72
N GLN A 239 5.22 -1.94 -18.95
CA GLN A 239 4.62 -3.06 -19.67
C GLN A 239 5.69 -4.15 -19.85
N CYS A 240 5.36 -5.37 -19.48
CA CYS A 240 6.30 -6.48 -19.46
C CYS A 240 6.01 -7.49 -20.59
N SER A 241 7.05 -8.20 -21.03
CA SER A 241 6.95 -9.43 -21.81
C SER A 241 7.51 -10.59 -21.01
N ARG A 242 7.07 -11.80 -21.35
CA ARG A 242 7.71 -13.04 -20.90
C ARG A 242 8.72 -13.49 -21.96
N VAL A 243 9.90 -13.89 -21.52
CA VAL A 243 10.95 -14.38 -22.43
C VAL A 243 10.70 -15.84 -22.83
N ASP A 244 10.13 -16.65 -21.94
CA ASP A 244 9.88 -18.07 -22.16
C ASP A 244 8.58 -18.56 -21.48
N GLU A 245 8.03 -19.67 -22.00
CA GLU A 245 6.80 -20.28 -21.49
C GLU A 245 6.97 -20.91 -20.11
N GLU A 246 8.20 -21.33 -19.80
CA GLU A 246 8.53 -21.96 -18.52
C GLU A 246 8.83 -20.95 -17.40
N ASN A 247 9.42 -19.77 -17.67
CA ASN A 247 10.25 -19.13 -16.64
C ASN A 247 9.82 -17.75 -16.11
N THR A 248 10.45 -17.53 -14.96
CA THR A 248 10.62 -16.40 -14.05
C THR A 248 11.19 -15.13 -14.69
N ASN A 249 11.41 -15.13 -16.00
CA ASN A 249 12.18 -14.10 -16.67
C ASN A 249 11.26 -13.15 -17.45
N TYR A 250 11.36 -11.87 -17.13
CA TYR A 250 10.55 -10.81 -17.72
C TYR A 250 11.45 -9.71 -18.29
N THR A 251 11.07 -9.22 -19.46
CA THR A 251 11.71 -8.10 -20.12
C THR A 251 10.77 -6.90 -20.14
N ASP A 252 11.36 -5.71 -20.10
CA ASP A 252 10.60 -4.47 -20.26
C ASP A 252 10.29 -4.28 -21.75
N ILE A 253 9.01 -4.28 -22.11
CA ILE A 253 8.58 -3.85 -23.45
C ILE A 253 8.58 -2.34 -23.50
N CYS A 254 8.09 -1.73 -22.42
CA CYS A 254 7.86 -0.31 -22.38
C CYS A 254 7.82 0.24 -20.95
N VAL A 255 8.30 1.47 -20.78
CA VAL A 255 8.33 2.19 -19.51
C VAL A 255 7.55 3.50 -19.65
N TYR A 256 6.62 3.73 -18.72
CA TYR A 256 5.79 4.93 -18.69
C TYR A 256 6.44 6.00 -17.82
N ILE A 257 7.10 6.98 -18.45
CA ILE A 257 7.60 8.18 -17.76
C ILE A 257 6.51 9.26 -17.65
N ASP A 258 5.66 9.32 -18.69
CA ASP A 258 4.39 10.04 -18.72
C ASP A 258 3.27 9.01 -18.95
N PRO A 259 2.11 9.10 -18.28
CA PRO A 259 0.97 8.20 -18.49
C PRO A 259 0.50 8.10 -19.95
N LYS A 260 0.82 9.09 -20.79
CA LYS A 260 0.46 9.10 -22.22
C LYS A 260 1.58 8.63 -23.14
N GLN A 261 2.81 8.50 -22.63
CA GLN A 261 3.98 8.18 -23.44
C GLN A 261 4.68 6.94 -22.89
N CYS A 262 4.61 5.90 -23.71
CA CYS A 262 5.27 4.65 -23.47
C CYS A 262 6.61 4.69 -24.21
N GLU A 263 7.73 4.71 -23.48
CA GLU A 263 9.08 4.68 -24.05
C GLU A 263 9.60 3.24 -24.09
N MET A 264 10.00 2.76 -25.27
CA MET A 264 10.73 1.49 -25.40
C MET A 264 12.17 1.69 -24.91
N MET A 265 12.64 0.79 -24.04
CA MET A 265 13.99 0.82 -23.46
C MET A 265 14.84 -0.26 -24.12
N GLY A 266 16.07 0.07 -24.52
CA GLY A 266 17.01 -0.92 -25.05
C GLY A 266 16.89 -1.26 -26.54
N GLU A 267 16.39 -0.35 -27.38
CA GLU A 267 16.61 -0.48 -28.83
C GLU A 267 18.08 -0.21 -29.15
N HIS A 268 18.74 -1.17 -29.80
CA HIS A 268 20.02 -0.99 -30.49
C HIS A 268 19.85 0.07 -31.59
N GLN A 269 19.90 1.34 -31.24
CA GLN A 269 20.15 2.39 -32.21
C GLN A 269 21.61 2.29 -32.66
N ASP A 270 21.80 1.67 -33.82
CA ASP A 270 22.97 1.83 -34.67
C ASP A 270 23.09 3.29 -35.13
N THR A 271 23.51 4.19 -34.24
CA THR A 271 23.97 5.54 -34.58
C THR A 271 24.93 5.99 -33.49
N GLY A 272 26.20 6.22 -33.78
CA GLY A 272 26.59 7.35 -34.61
C GLY A 272 27.32 8.32 -33.69
N GLN A 273 28.62 8.10 -33.61
CA GLN A 273 29.63 8.85 -32.89
C GLN A 273 29.53 10.36 -33.18
N ASP A 274 28.94 11.16 -32.29
CA ASP A 274 29.31 12.57 -32.18
C ASP A 274 28.88 13.28 -30.87
N ASN A 275 29.76 14.16 -30.41
CA ASN A 275 29.60 15.22 -29.39
C ASN A 275 29.77 14.91 -27.89
N LYS A 276 31.03 14.67 -27.52
CA LYS A 276 31.59 14.64 -26.15
C LYS A 276 31.36 15.93 -25.31
N TYR A 277 30.95 17.05 -25.91
CA TYR A 277 30.82 18.34 -25.21
C TYR A 277 29.37 18.68 -24.78
N GLN A 278 28.35 18.01 -25.30
CA GLN A 278 26.96 18.20 -24.85
C GLN A 278 26.71 17.65 -23.43
N GLY A 279 27.49 16.65 -22.99
CA GLY A 279 27.28 15.96 -21.71
C GLY A 279 27.61 16.75 -20.43
N LEU A 280 28.24 17.93 -20.51
CA LEU A 280 28.58 18.74 -19.32
C LEU A 280 27.46 19.73 -18.95
N ILE A 281 26.86 20.40 -19.93
CA ILE A 281 25.70 21.29 -19.72
C ILE A 281 24.51 20.46 -19.26
N GLU A 282 24.30 19.29 -19.88
CA GLU A 282 23.23 18.38 -19.53
C GLU A 282 23.35 17.84 -18.09
N LYS A 283 24.57 17.66 -17.56
CA LYS A 283 24.79 17.20 -16.17
C LYS A 283 24.36 18.22 -15.12
N VAL A 284 24.54 19.52 -15.38
CA VAL A 284 24.15 20.58 -14.44
C VAL A 284 22.62 20.74 -14.41
N GLU A 285 21.99 20.81 -15.60
CA GLU A 285 20.53 20.85 -15.72
C GLU A 285 19.87 19.60 -15.09
N LYS A 286 20.47 18.41 -15.27
CA LYS A 286 20.01 17.17 -14.63
C LYS A 286 20.03 17.26 -13.10
N LYS A 287 21.11 17.80 -12.50
CA LYS A 287 21.21 17.93 -11.04
C LYS A 287 20.17 18.89 -10.47
N GLU A 288 19.98 20.05 -11.08
CA GLU A 288 18.98 21.02 -10.61
C GLU A 288 17.55 20.48 -10.72
N THR A 289 17.26 19.79 -11.82
CA THR A 289 15.93 19.21 -12.04
C THR A 289 15.63 18.02 -11.11
N ASP A 290 16.62 17.19 -10.79
CA ASP A 290 16.47 16.11 -9.81
C ASP A 290 16.25 16.65 -8.40
N GLU A 291 16.98 17.69 -7.97
CA GLU A 291 16.76 18.31 -6.65
C GLU A 291 15.39 19.00 -6.58
N ARG A 292 14.98 19.74 -7.62
CA ARG A 292 13.63 20.31 -7.70
C ARG A 292 12.55 19.24 -7.58
N ARG A 293 12.76 18.08 -8.22
CA ARG A 293 11.83 16.95 -8.14
C ARG A 293 11.80 16.32 -6.76
N LYS A 294 12.95 16.10 -6.11
CA LYS A 294 13.01 15.61 -4.73
C LYS A 294 12.21 16.54 -3.81
N GLU A 295 12.36 17.85 -3.99
CA GLU A 295 11.61 18.83 -3.23
C GLU A 295 10.12 18.82 -3.55
N GLU A 296 9.73 18.59 -4.80
CA GLU A 296 8.33 18.39 -5.18
C GLU A 296 7.74 17.13 -4.52
N ILE A 297 8.45 16.00 -4.55
CA ILE A 297 8.05 14.76 -3.89
C ILE A 297 7.89 15.00 -2.38
N ARG A 298 8.85 15.68 -1.73
CA ARG A 298 8.78 16.04 -0.30
C ARG A 298 7.58 16.96 -0.01
N THR A 299 7.37 17.97 -0.85
CA THR A 299 6.26 18.92 -0.71
C THR A 299 4.92 18.22 -0.85
N GLN A 300 4.76 17.35 -1.86
CA GLN A 300 3.56 16.54 -2.04
C GLN A 300 3.36 15.58 -0.88
N THR A 301 4.40 14.87 -0.44
CA THR A 301 4.36 14.00 0.73
C THR A 301 3.90 14.75 1.98
N ARG A 302 4.37 15.98 2.18
CA ARG A 302 3.95 16.83 3.32
C ARG A 302 2.47 17.21 3.20
N LYS A 303 2.01 17.62 2.02
CA LYS A 303 0.59 17.87 1.75
C LYS A 303 -0.26 16.62 2.00
N PHE A 304 0.21 15.44 1.59
CA PHE A 304 -0.47 14.17 1.86
C PHE A 304 -0.54 13.86 3.36
N ALA A 305 0.56 14.08 4.08
CA ALA A 305 0.57 13.88 5.52
C ALA A 305 -0.40 14.82 6.24
N GLU A 306 -0.50 16.08 5.79
CA GLU A 306 -1.45 17.06 6.32
C GLU A 306 -2.91 16.67 6.01
N ILE A 307 -3.21 16.24 4.79
CA ILE A 307 -4.55 15.75 4.41
C ILE A 307 -4.91 14.52 5.22
N ALA A 308 -4.01 13.52 5.28
CA ALA A 308 -4.24 12.31 6.06
C ALA A 308 -4.46 12.60 7.55
N LYS A 309 -3.74 13.58 8.11
CA LYS A 309 -3.93 14.02 9.49
C LYS A 309 -5.29 14.69 9.70
N LYS A 310 -5.74 15.55 8.78
CA LYS A 310 -7.07 16.18 8.84
C LYS A 310 -8.18 15.14 8.72
N ASP A 311 -8.03 14.17 7.83
CA ASP A 311 -8.98 13.06 7.68
C ASP A 311 -9.06 12.26 8.99
N GLU A 312 -7.91 11.95 9.60
CA GLU A 312 -7.85 11.26 10.90
C GLU A 312 -8.54 12.06 12.02
N GLU A 313 -8.29 13.37 12.11
CA GLU A 313 -8.95 14.27 13.07
C GLU A 313 -10.47 14.33 12.85
N SER A 314 -10.93 14.37 11.60
CA SER A 314 -12.36 14.39 11.28
C SER A 314 -13.08 13.08 11.66
N LEU A 315 -12.43 11.93 11.45
CA LEU A 315 -12.96 10.63 11.85
C LEU A 315 -13.05 10.52 13.36
N ARG A 316 -12.01 10.96 14.10
CA ARG A 316 -12.04 10.99 15.56
C ARG A 316 -13.12 11.93 16.10
N ALA A 317 -13.29 13.10 15.50
CA ALA A 317 -14.34 14.04 15.88
C ALA A 317 -15.75 13.47 15.64
N GLN A 318 -15.93 12.66 14.59
CA GLN A 318 -17.18 11.95 14.33
C GLN A 318 -17.45 10.86 15.37
N GLU A 319 -16.41 10.15 15.83
CA GLU A 319 -16.50 9.15 16.90
C GLU A 319 -16.80 9.78 18.28
N GLU A 320 -16.25 10.96 18.57
CA GLU A 320 -16.46 11.67 19.85
C GLU A 320 -17.75 12.50 19.89
N GLY A 321 -18.13 13.10 18.76
CA GLY A 321 -19.27 14.01 18.62
C GLY A 321 -20.62 13.29 18.56
N ASP A 322 -20.65 12.04 18.10
CA ASP A 322 -21.85 11.22 18.14
C ASP A 322 -22.00 10.56 19.52
N GLY A 323 -22.43 11.36 20.50
CA GLY A 323 -22.93 10.87 21.79
C GLY A 323 -24.18 9.96 21.68
N GLY A 324 -24.60 9.62 20.46
CA GLY A 324 -25.54 8.55 20.16
C GLY A 324 -24.97 7.19 20.56
N SER A 325 -25.83 6.32 21.10
CA SER A 325 -25.39 4.99 21.54
C SER A 325 -24.78 4.19 20.39
N PHE A 326 -23.48 3.94 20.44
CA PHE A 326 -22.81 3.06 19.51
C PHE A 326 -23.42 1.65 19.60
N HIS A 327 -24.12 1.21 18.55
CA HIS A 327 -24.67 -0.13 18.45
C HIS A 327 -23.58 -1.07 17.94
N ILE A 328 -22.88 -1.75 18.85
CA ILE A 328 -21.94 -2.81 18.47
C ILE A 328 -22.74 -4.08 18.22
N TYR A 329 -22.95 -4.43 16.96
CA TYR A 329 -23.49 -5.73 16.57
C TYR A 329 -22.36 -6.76 16.59
N MET A 330 -22.16 -7.45 17.72
CA MET A 330 -21.33 -8.65 17.75
C MET A 330 -22.17 -9.84 17.30
N ILE A 331 -21.96 -10.30 16.07
CA ILE A 331 -22.39 -11.65 15.66
C ILE A 331 -21.41 -12.60 16.35
N ILE A 332 -21.81 -13.21 17.47
CA ILE A 332 -21.01 -14.24 18.14
C ILE A 332 -21.19 -15.53 17.35
N PRO A 333 -20.20 -15.98 16.56
CA PRO A 333 -20.29 -17.23 15.83
C PRO A 333 -19.85 -18.33 16.79
N GLY A 334 -20.80 -18.94 17.50
CA GLY A 334 -20.46 -20.09 18.33
C GLY A 334 -21.53 -20.62 19.25
N ILE A 335 -21.97 -21.84 18.89
CA ILE A 335 -22.28 -22.95 19.80
C ILE A 335 -23.66 -22.90 20.49
N VAL A 336 -24.45 -23.93 20.15
CA VAL A 336 -25.76 -24.37 20.68
C VAL A 336 -27.01 -23.69 20.08
N PHE A 337 -27.82 -24.51 19.38
CA PHE A 337 -29.18 -24.30 18.83
C PHE A 337 -29.37 -24.04 17.31
N PRO A 338 -28.87 -24.89 16.40
CA PRO A 338 -29.38 -24.95 15.03
C PRO A 338 -30.80 -25.57 14.91
N LEU A 339 -31.33 -26.22 15.96
CA LEU A 339 -32.60 -26.97 15.86
C LEU A 339 -33.88 -26.14 16.10
N LEU A 340 -33.78 -24.89 16.56
CA LEU A 340 -34.96 -24.06 16.88
C LEU A 340 -35.15 -22.86 15.96
N GLY A 341 -34.22 -22.56 15.04
CA GLY A 341 -34.35 -21.41 14.13
C GLY A 341 -34.42 -20.04 14.81
N ILE A 342 -34.06 -19.94 16.10
CA ILE A 342 -34.07 -18.68 16.85
C ILE A 342 -32.66 -18.09 16.85
N THR A 343 -32.46 -17.03 16.08
CA THR A 343 -31.28 -16.17 16.19
C THR A 343 -31.45 -15.25 17.40
N ALA A 344 -30.75 -15.55 18.50
CA ALA A 344 -30.68 -14.66 19.65
C ALA A 344 -29.74 -13.48 19.33
N MET A 345 -30.29 -12.28 19.15
CA MET A 345 -29.51 -11.05 19.14
C MET A 345 -29.38 -10.53 20.57
N ILE A 346 -28.19 -10.62 21.16
CA ILE A 346 -27.92 -10.01 22.47
C ILE A 346 -27.66 -8.52 22.27
N PHE A 347 -28.57 -7.69 22.78
CA PHE A 347 -28.44 -6.22 22.74
C PHE A 347 -27.74 -5.72 24.01
N LEU A 348 -26.44 -5.42 23.91
CA LEU A 348 -25.70 -4.82 25.02
C LEU A 348 -25.70 -3.29 24.87
N ARG A 349 -26.66 -2.62 25.53
CA ARG A 349 -26.66 -1.15 25.66
C ARG A 349 -25.65 -0.72 26.71
N LYS A 350 -24.41 -0.41 26.31
CA LYS A 350 -23.41 0.17 27.22
C LYS A 350 -23.80 1.62 27.51
N ARG A 351 -24.50 1.83 28.63
CA ARG A 351 -24.88 3.16 29.11
C ARG A 351 -23.61 3.83 29.67
N ASN A 352 -22.91 4.60 28.83
CA ASN A 352 -21.79 5.41 29.29
C ASN A 352 -22.35 6.48 30.23
N LYS A 353 -22.25 6.24 31.55
CA LYS A 353 -22.44 7.30 32.54
C LYS A 353 -21.25 8.23 32.39
N SER A 354 -21.42 9.27 31.59
CA SER A 354 -20.53 10.44 31.60
C SER A 354 -20.62 11.07 33.00
N THR A 355 -19.73 10.64 33.88
CA THR A 355 -19.51 11.32 35.16
C THR A 355 -18.84 12.63 34.82
N ARG A 356 -19.65 13.67 34.67
CA ARG A 356 -19.21 15.06 34.50
C ARG A 356 -18.49 15.47 35.80
N ILE A 357 -17.19 15.21 35.87
CA ILE A 357 -16.34 15.78 36.93
C ILE A 357 -16.26 17.27 36.63
N GLN A 358 -17.07 18.07 37.34
CA GLN A 358 -16.86 19.50 37.44
C GLN A 358 -15.51 19.71 38.13
N GLN A 359 -14.46 20.00 37.35
CA GLN A 359 -13.25 20.60 37.89
C GLN A 359 -13.61 22.01 38.36
N HIS A 360 -13.80 22.14 39.67
CA HIS A 360 -13.74 23.41 40.36
C HIS A 360 -12.32 23.97 40.20
N GLN A 361 -12.16 25.00 39.36
CA GLN A 361 -10.99 25.87 39.39
C GLN A 361 -11.03 26.65 40.70
N SER A 362 -10.23 26.24 41.69
CA SER A 362 -9.85 27.10 42.80
C SER A 362 -8.58 27.86 42.41
N ASN A 363 -8.71 29.18 42.38
CA ASN A 363 -7.62 30.14 42.38
C ASN A 363 -6.63 29.83 43.52
N ILE A 364 -5.36 29.58 43.20
CA ILE A 364 -4.27 29.73 44.16
C ILE A 364 -3.24 30.69 43.57
N SER A 365 -3.27 31.87 44.18
CA SER A 365 -2.32 32.97 44.08
C SER A 365 -0.96 32.60 44.68
N SER A 366 0.10 33.03 43.99
CA SER A 366 1.39 33.49 44.52
C SER A 366 2.03 32.76 45.72
N ARG A 367 3.19 32.12 45.50
CA ARG A 367 4.38 32.49 46.27
C ARG A 367 5.68 32.04 45.62
N ARG A 368 6.55 33.04 45.45
CA ARG A 368 7.96 32.99 45.10
C ARG A 368 8.72 32.67 46.37
N GLU A 369 9.53 31.62 46.37
CA GLU A 369 10.63 31.46 47.33
C GLU A 369 11.73 30.64 46.66
N ASP A 370 12.85 31.33 46.44
CA ASP A 370 14.16 30.77 46.12
C ASP A 370 14.62 29.89 47.28
N PHE A 371 15.22 28.73 47.03
CA PHE A 371 16.33 28.21 47.85
C PHE A 371 17.13 27.12 47.12
N SER A 372 18.40 27.48 46.85
CA SER A 372 19.64 26.69 46.98
C SER A 372 19.72 25.22 46.57
N ALA A 373 20.71 24.98 45.71
CA ALA A 373 21.31 23.69 45.39
C ALA A 373 21.92 22.94 46.59
N THR A 374 21.87 21.60 46.53
CA THR A 374 22.89 20.69 47.08
C THR A 374 22.79 19.31 46.39
N PRO A 375 23.89 18.55 46.22
CA PRO A 375 23.94 17.39 45.33
C PRO A 375 23.75 16.04 46.03
N ALA A 376 23.24 15.08 45.24
CA ALA A 376 23.29 13.60 45.27
C ALA A 376 23.64 12.81 46.56
N PRO A 377 23.10 11.58 46.66
CA PRO A 377 24.02 10.45 46.54
C PRO A 377 23.55 9.31 45.63
N ARG A 378 24.58 8.59 45.16
CA ARG A 378 24.59 7.38 44.33
C ARG A 378 23.83 6.23 45.00
N GLY A 379 22.94 5.57 44.24
CA GLY A 379 22.41 4.25 44.58
C GLY A 379 23.17 3.17 43.81
N LEU A 380 23.92 2.33 44.52
CA LEU A 380 24.39 1.02 44.07
C LEU A 380 23.20 0.06 44.00
N ILE A 381 23.11 -0.74 42.93
CA ILE A 381 22.39 -2.02 42.96
C ILE A 381 23.40 -3.10 42.56
N SER A 382 23.76 -3.95 43.51
CA SER A 382 24.38 -5.25 43.26
C SER A 382 23.28 -6.30 43.31
N TYR A 383 23.33 -7.28 42.41
CA TYR A 383 22.82 -8.61 42.70
C TYR A 383 23.76 -9.68 42.16
N ARG A 384 23.77 -10.72 42.96
CA ARG A 384 24.73 -11.80 43.15
C ARG A 384 24.51 -12.88 42.11
N THR A 385 25.61 -13.50 41.71
CA THR A 385 25.68 -14.79 41.04
C THR A 385 25.04 -15.89 41.90
N ASN A 386 24.45 -16.89 41.23
CA ASN A 386 24.45 -18.26 41.72
C ASN A 386 24.60 -19.19 40.51
N ASP A 387 25.79 -19.74 40.39
CA ASP A 387 26.05 -21.00 39.72
C ASP A 387 25.24 -22.11 40.39
N LYS A 388 24.76 -23.05 39.59
CA LYS A 388 24.93 -24.48 39.88
C LYS A 388 24.83 -25.29 38.60
N ALA A 389 25.91 -26.01 38.35
CA ALA A 389 26.01 -27.14 37.44
C ALA A 389 25.15 -28.31 37.94
N ASP A 390 24.54 -29.03 37.01
CA ASP A 390 24.91 -30.42 36.64
C ASP A 390 24.46 -30.70 35.20
#